data_AF-A0A2M8P5S3-F1
#
_entry.id   AF-A0A2M8P5S3-F1
#
_cell.length_a   1.000
_cell.length_b   1.000
_cell.length_c   1.000
_cell.angle_alpha   90.00
_cell.angle_beta   90.00
_cell.angle_gamma   90.00
#
_symmetry.space_group_name_H-M   'P 1'
#
loop_
_entity.id
_entity.type
_entity.pdbx_description
1 polymer ?
#
loop_
_entity_poly.entity_id
_entity_poly.type
_entity_poly.pdbx_seq_one_letter_code
_entity_poly.pdbx_strand_id
1 'polypeptide(L)'
;SVLSSIVIGFIAGLIVVVSVIFIDSKLHIDDPVGATSVHLVCGVWGTLAVGIFSPDVSFGVQLLGVVVYGITSFIAAFILFKVIDVIMGVRVEQKEEFQGLDIGEHGMES
;
A
#
# COMPACT_ATOMS: atom_id res chain seq x y z
N SER A 1 -0.32 -3.61 25.59
CA SER A 1 -0.24 -4.91 26.30
C SER A 1 -0.48 -6.05 25.30
N VAL A 2 -0.28 -7.32 25.69
CA VAL A 2 -0.57 -8.47 24.80
C VAL A 2 -2.02 -8.41 24.28
N LEU A 3 -2.96 -8.08 25.16
CA LEU A 3 -4.37 -7.95 24.78
C LEU A 3 -4.58 -6.85 23.74
N SER A 4 -3.94 -5.67 23.89
CA SER A 4 -3.99 -4.61 22.87
C SER A 4 -3.47 -5.10 21.53
N SER A 5 -2.35 -5.82 21.49
CA SER A 5 -1.77 -6.32 20.24
C SER A 5 -2.70 -7.30 19.52
N ILE A 6 -3.38 -8.19 20.26
CA ILE A 6 -4.37 -9.11 19.70
C ILE A 6 -5.54 -8.33 19.08
N VAL A 7 -6.07 -7.33 19.80
CA VAL A 7 -7.18 -6.51 19.33
C VAL A 7 -6.79 -5.72 18.07
N ILE A 8 -5.61 -5.11 18.06
CA ILE A 8 -5.10 -4.34 16.92
C ILE A 8 -4.94 -5.23 15.68
N GLY A 9 -4.36 -6.42 15.85
CA GLY A 9 -4.18 -7.39 14.77
C GLY A 9 -5.50 -7.95 14.23
N PHE A 10 -6.46 -8.25 15.12
CA PHE A 10 -7.80 -8.68 14.72
C PHE A 10 -8.51 -7.62 13.86
N ILE A 11 -8.48 -6.36 14.30
CA ILE A 11 -9.07 -5.24 13.55
C ILE A 11 -8.35 -5.04 12.21
N ALA A 12 -7.01 -5.11 12.18
CA ALA A 12 -6.24 -5.03 10.94
C ALA A 12 -6.63 -6.13 9.93
N GLY A 13 -6.84 -7.35 10.42
CA GLY A 13 -7.30 -8.48 9.60
C GLY A 13 -8.68 -8.28 8.99
N LEU A 14 -9.59 -7.54 9.65
CA LEU A 14 -10.88 -7.17 9.08
C LEU A 14 -10.74 -6.00 8.08
N ILE A 15 -9.96 -4.98 8.45
CA ILE A 15 -9.71 -3.79 7.63
C ILE A 15 -9.11 -4.17 6.27
N VAL A 16 -8.11 -5.06 6.24
CA VAL A 16 -7.41 -5.40 5.00
C VAL A 16 -8.35 -6.01 3.96
N VAL A 17 -9.27 -6.89 4.37
CA VAL A 17 -10.23 -7.55 3.45
C VAL A 17 -11.17 -6.51 2.83
N VAL A 18 -11.75 -5.64 3.66
CA VAL A 18 -12.65 -4.57 3.19
C VAL A 18 -11.90 -3.58 2.31
N SER A 19 -10.65 -3.26 2.67
CA SER A 19 -9.79 -2.35 1.93
C SER A 19 -9.45 -2.88 0.53
N VAL A 20 -9.06 -4.14 0.39
CA VAL A 20 -8.75 -4.75 -0.92
C VAL A 20 -9.96 -4.65 -1.85
N ILE A 21 -11.13 -5.08 -1.37
CA ILE A 21 -12.37 -5.03 -2.16
C ILE A 21 -12.70 -3.59 -2.57
N PHE A 22 -12.52 -2.62 -1.66
CA PHE A 22 -12.78 -1.22 -1.96
C PHE A 22 -11.82 -0.64 -2.99
N ILE A 23 -10.50 -0.86 -2.82
CA ILE A 23 -9.48 -0.32 -3.73
C ILE A 23 -9.65 -0.93 -5.13
N ASP A 24 -9.80 -2.23 -5.23
CA ASP A 24 -9.86 -2.92 -6.53
C ASP A 24 -11.22 -2.71 -7.21
N SER A 25 -12.31 -2.94 -6.48
CA SER A 25 -13.66 -3.01 -7.09
C SER A 25 -14.42 -1.69 -7.08
N LYS A 26 -14.06 -0.73 -6.22
CA LYS A 26 -14.76 0.57 -6.13
C LYS A 26 -13.90 1.73 -6.64
N LEU A 27 -12.60 1.72 -6.35
CA LEU A 27 -11.69 2.75 -6.87
C LEU A 27 -11.08 2.37 -8.22
N HIS A 28 -11.18 1.10 -8.63
CA HIS A 28 -10.59 0.60 -9.87
C HIS A 28 -9.09 0.86 -9.95
N ILE A 29 -8.40 0.71 -8.82
CA ILE A 29 -6.95 0.75 -8.73
C ILE A 29 -6.47 -0.69 -8.75
N ASP A 30 -5.75 -1.06 -9.81
CA ASP A 30 -5.20 -2.40 -9.99
C ASP A 30 -3.96 -2.59 -9.11
N ASP A 31 -4.18 -3.08 -7.90
CA ASP A 31 -3.15 -3.44 -6.91
C ASP A 31 -3.06 -4.98 -6.81
N PRO A 32 -2.27 -5.64 -7.67
CA PRO A 32 -2.35 -7.08 -7.90
C PRO A 32 -2.04 -7.95 -6.67
N VAL A 33 -1.37 -7.37 -5.66
CA VAL A 33 -0.99 -8.06 -4.42
C VAL A 33 -1.65 -7.45 -3.18
N GLY A 34 -2.51 -6.43 -3.35
CA GLY A 34 -3.14 -5.69 -2.27
C GLY A 34 -2.14 -4.95 -1.37
N ALA A 35 -1.00 -4.52 -1.91
CA ALA A 35 0.08 -3.88 -1.14
C ALA A 35 -0.40 -2.61 -0.43
N THR A 36 -1.26 -1.82 -1.07
CA THR A 36 -1.87 -0.62 -0.52
C THR A 36 -2.75 -0.95 0.69
N SER A 37 -3.55 -2.01 0.61
CA SER A 37 -4.39 -2.44 1.73
C SER A 37 -3.57 -2.98 2.91
N VAL A 38 -2.58 -3.84 2.62
CA VAL A 38 -1.74 -4.49 3.64
C VAL A 38 -0.77 -3.52 4.30
N HIS A 39 -0.11 -2.66 3.53
CA HIS A 39 0.98 -1.81 4.04
C HIS A 39 0.52 -0.39 4.35
N LEU A 40 -0.25 0.25 3.46
CA LEU A 40 -0.71 1.62 3.70
C LEU A 40 -1.88 1.63 4.69
N VAL A 41 -3.00 0.97 4.37
CA VAL A 41 -4.22 1.08 5.19
C VAL A 41 -4.05 0.45 6.57
N CYS A 42 -3.51 -0.77 6.65
CA CYS A 42 -3.18 -1.37 7.96
C CYS A 42 -2.03 -0.65 8.68
N GLY A 43 -1.09 -0.03 7.95
CA GLY A 43 -0.05 0.81 8.54
C GLY A 43 -0.61 2.07 9.20
N VAL A 44 -1.57 2.73 8.57
CA VAL A 44 -2.33 3.85 9.14
C VAL A 44 -3.06 3.40 10.40
N TRP A 45 -3.82 2.30 10.32
CA TRP A 45 -4.52 1.74 11.49
C TRP A 45 -3.55 1.44 12.64
N GLY A 46 -2.45 0.73 12.38
CA GLY A 46 -1.46 0.37 13.38
C GLY A 46 -0.85 1.60 14.06
N THR A 47 -0.50 2.62 13.28
CA THR A 47 0.09 3.87 13.79
C THR A 47 -0.90 4.63 14.67
N LEU A 48 -2.16 4.78 14.23
CA LEU A 48 -3.20 5.42 15.02
C LEU A 48 -3.53 4.62 16.29
N ALA A 49 -3.51 3.28 16.21
CA ALA A 49 -3.73 2.40 17.34
C ALA A 49 -2.66 2.58 18.43
N VAL A 50 -1.41 2.92 18.09
CA VAL A 50 -0.41 3.29 19.11
C VAL A 50 -0.90 4.47 19.96
N GLY A 51 -1.46 5.50 19.33
CA GLY A 51 -2.00 6.67 20.03
C GLY A 51 -3.31 6.42 20.78
N ILE A 52 -3.96 5.27 20.57
CA ILE A 52 -5.20 4.86 21.25
C ILE A 52 -4.88 3.96 22.45
N PHE A 53 -3.98 2.99 22.26
CA PHE A 53 -3.74 1.92 23.23
C PHE A 53 -2.50 2.14 24.12
N SER A 54 -1.66 3.14 23.82
CA SER A 54 -0.48 3.49 24.63
C SER A 54 -0.72 4.84 25.35
N PRO A 55 -0.87 4.86 26.69
CA PRO A 55 -1.20 6.08 27.45
C PRO A 55 -0.19 7.21 27.30
N ASP A 56 1.08 6.88 27.08
CA ASP A 56 2.18 7.85 27.00
C ASP A 56 2.37 8.43 25.59
N VAL A 57 1.55 8.02 24.61
CA VAL A 57 1.68 8.43 23.20
C VAL A 57 0.48 9.27 22.78
N SER A 58 0.75 10.47 22.28
CA SER A 58 -0.30 11.35 21.76
C SER A 58 -0.86 10.85 20.43
N PHE A 59 -2.18 10.62 20.40
CA PHE A 59 -2.92 10.35 19.16
C PHE A 59 -2.70 11.41 18.09
N GLY A 60 -2.72 12.70 18.47
CA GLY A 60 -2.55 13.81 17.53
C GLY A 60 -1.17 13.78 16.84
N VAL A 61 -0.12 13.36 17.57
CA VAL A 61 1.21 13.19 17.00
C VAL A 61 1.27 12.01 16.03
N GLN A 62 0.62 10.88 16.37
CA GLN A 62 0.54 9.73 15.46
C GLN A 62 -0.23 10.07 14.17
N LEU A 63 -1.35 10.79 14.30
CA LEU A 63 -2.13 11.26 13.15
C LEU A 63 -1.33 12.22 12.26
N LEU A 64 -0.62 13.17 12.87
CA LEU A 64 0.28 14.07 12.13
C LEU A 64 1.36 13.27 11.39
N GLY A 65 1.96 12.28 12.06
CA GLY A 65 2.93 11.38 11.45
C GLY A 65 2.35 10.67 10.21
N VAL A 66 1.17 10.05 10.34
CA VAL A 66 0.48 9.41 9.21
C VAL A 66 0.32 10.37 8.02
N VAL A 67 -0.16 11.60 8.28
CA VAL A 67 -0.38 12.59 7.23
C VAL A 67 0.93 13.02 6.57
N VAL A 68 1.95 13.35 7.38
CA VAL A 68 3.25 13.81 6.88
C VAL A 68 3.94 12.73 6.05
N TYR A 69 4.03 11.50 6.57
CA TYR A 69 4.65 10.40 5.85
C TYR A 69 3.84 10.00 4.61
N GLY A 70 2.51 9.97 4.70
CA GLY A 70 1.63 9.64 3.57
C GLY A 70 1.75 10.65 2.42
N ILE A 71 1.73 11.95 2.72
CA ILE A 71 1.89 13.00 1.70
C ILE A 71 3.30 12.95 1.11
N THR A 72 4.32 12.85 1.96
CA THR A 72 5.71 12.87 1.50
C THR A 72 6.02 11.66 0.63
N SER A 73 5.61 10.46 1.04
CA SER A 73 5.84 9.23 0.26
C SER A 73 5.09 9.25 -1.06
N PHE A 74 3.83 9.70 -1.07
CA PHE A 74 3.03 9.79 -2.29
C PHE A 74 3.64 10.78 -3.30
N ILE A 75 3.99 12.00 -2.86
CA ILE A 75 4.60 13.01 -3.74
C ILE A 75 5.95 12.51 -4.28
N ALA A 76 6.80 11.97 -3.41
CA ALA A 76 8.11 11.46 -3.83
C ALA A 76 7.99 10.31 -4.83
N ALA A 77 7.12 9.33 -4.56
CA ALA A 77 6.88 8.21 -5.46
C ALA A 77 6.28 8.68 -6.79
N PHE A 78 5.29 9.59 -6.75
CA PHE A 78 4.67 10.13 -7.96
C PHE A 78 5.70 10.84 -8.85
N ILE A 79 6.53 11.72 -8.27
CA ILE A 79 7.59 12.40 -9.02
C ILE A 79 8.58 11.38 -9.61
N LEU A 80 9.04 10.44 -8.80
CA LEU A 80 10.00 9.43 -9.22
C LEU A 80 9.46 8.60 -10.40
N PHE A 81 8.29 7.98 -10.23
CA PHE A 81 7.69 7.16 -11.28
C PHE A 81 7.33 7.99 -12.52
N LYS A 82 6.91 9.25 -12.36
CA LYS A 82 6.63 10.10 -13.51
C LYS A 82 7.89 10.47 -14.29
N VAL A 83 9.02 10.69 -13.61
CA VAL A 83 10.31 10.91 -14.25
C VAL A 83 10.76 9.66 -15.01
N ILE A 84 10.65 8.47 -14.40
CA ILE A 84 11.00 7.21 -15.08
C ILE A 84 10.11 6.98 -16.30
N ASP A 85 8.80 7.19 -16.16
CA ASP A 85 7.80 7.05 -17.23
C ASP A 85 8.13 7.94 -18.44
N VAL A 86 8.58 9.17 -18.21
CA VAL A 86 8.97 10.09 -19.31
C VAL A 86 10.30 9.72 -19.95
N ILE A 87 11.26 9.14 -19.20
CA ILE A 87 12.60 8.82 -19.73
C ILE A 87 12.59 7.52 -20.53
N MET A 88 11.93 6.48 -20.02
CA MET A 88 12.01 5.13 -20.58
C MET A 88 10.68 4.37 -20.59
N GLY A 89 9.61 4.91 -19.99
CA GLY A 89 8.35 4.20 -19.78
C GLY A 89 8.42 3.23 -18.60
N VAL A 90 7.29 3.01 -17.92
CA VAL A 90 7.17 2.06 -16.79
C VAL A 90 6.41 0.79 -17.13
N ARG A 91 5.74 0.73 -18.29
CA ARG A 91 4.97 -0.42 -18.77
C ARG A 91 5.61 -1.02 -20.02
N VAL A 92 5.55 -2.34 -20.11
CA VAL A 92 5.91 -3.10 -21.32
C VAL A 92 4.88 -2.89 -22.44
N GLU A 93 5.21 -3.35 -23.65
CA GLU A 93 4.26 -3.33 -24.76
C GLU A 93 3.05 -4.21 -24.47
N GLN A 94 1.87 -3.79 -24.93
CA GLN A 94 0.62 -4.52 -24.70
C GLN A 94 0.67 -5.98 -25.18
N LYS A 95 1.37 -6.25 -26.30
CA LYS A 95 1.55 -7.62 -26.80
C LYS A 95 2.32 -8.48 -25.80
N GLU A 96 3.36 -7.93 -25.21
CA GLU A 96 4.20 -8.60 -24.22
C GLU A 96 3.46 -8.79 -22.89
N GLU A 97 2.67 -7.79 -22.47
CA GLU A 97 1.77 -7.90 -21.31
C GLU A 97 0.80 -9.09 -21.45
N PHE A 98 0.25 -9.32 -22.66
CA PHE A 98 -0.63 -10.47 -22.93
C PHE A 98 0.09 -11.82 -23.03
N GLN A 99 1.35 -11.83 -23.50
CA GLN A 99 2.14 -13.05 -23.64
C GLN A 99 2.76 -13.51 -22.32
N GLY A 100 2.88 -12.60 -21.35
CA GLY A 100 3.55 -12.82 -20.08
C GLY A 100 5.02 -12.37 -20.15
N LEU A 101 5.46 -11.73 -19.06
CA LEU A 101 6.80 -11.16 -18.95
C LEU A 101 7.92 -12.22 -18.98
N ASP A 102 7.62 -13.47 -18.61
CA ASP A 102 8.61 -14.56 -18.58
C ASP A 102 9.26 -14.82 -19.94
N ILE A 103 8.53 -14.63 -21.04
CA ILE A 103 9.04 -14.87 -22.40
C ILE A 103 9.92 -13.69 -22.84
N GLY A 104 9.40 -12.47 -22.79
CA GLY A 104 10.06 -11.27 -23.34
C GLY A 104 11.20 -10.72 -22.49
N GLU A 105 11.07 -10.75 -21.16
CA GLU A 105 12.08 -10.23 -20.22
C GLU A 105 13.06 -11.29 -19.71
N HIS A 106 12.66 -12.57 -19.70
CA HIS A 106 13.45 -13.66 -19.10
C HIS A 106 13.81 -14.80 -20.05
N GLY A 107 13.29 -14.81 -21.28
CA GLY A 107 13.57 -15.85 -22.27
C GLY A 107 13.12 -17.25 -21.83
N MET A 108 12.20 -17.32 -20.87
CA MET A 108 11.66 -18.55 -20.32
C MET A 108 10.38 -18.90 -21.08
N GLU A 109 10.54 -19.68 -22.14
CA GLU A 109 9.41 -20.35 -22.79
C GLU A 109 9.10 -21.64 -22.04
N SER A 110 7.94 -21.71 -21.38
CA SER A 110 7.39 -22.94 -20.80
C SER A 110 6.70 -23.79 -21.84
#